data_AF-A0A0E3P196-F1
#
_entry.id   AF-A0A0E3P196-F1
#
_cell.length_a   1.000
_cell.length_b   1.000
_cell.length_c   1.000
_cell.angle_alpha   90.00
_cell.angle_beta   90.00
_cell.angle_gamma   90.00
#
_symmetry.space_group_name_H-M   'P 1'
#
loop_
_entity.id
_entity.type
_entity.pdbx_description
1 polymer ?
#
loop_
_entity_poly.entity_id
_entity_poly.type
_entity_poly.pdbx_seq_one_letter_code
_entity_poly.pdbx_strand_id
1 'polypeptide(L)'
;MNGGGENLFKAISSDTRLSILESLSEGDKHISGIAREIGISVPVAAKHVKVLEKAKLIERKKFGNTHMIGIKLNNVYSFLDRFAENKKLEVEEGTSLLEALKSVAAVEVRKMGDRTKVVSTDGEEGFYVYEVDGKLSDKTVDEYEFYEDAIVEWKKLIPVTKKRLFVNIKR
;
A
#
# COMPACT_ATOMS: atom_id res chain seq x y z
N MET A 1 -9.68 18.52 4.57
CA MET A 1 -8.76 18.74 5.71
C MET A 1 -9.25 17.91 6.88
N ASN A 2 -8.41 17.02 7.43
CA ASN A 2 -8.58 16.37 8.74
C ASN A 2 -7.19 15.89 9.22
N GLY A 3 -6.34 16.86 9.59
CA GLY A 3 -4.94 16.65 9.94
C GLY A 3 -4.68 16.83 11.43
N GLY A 4 -5.22 15.93 12.26
CA GLY A 4 -4.91 15.90 13.70
C GLY A 4 -3.60 15.19 14.05
N GLY A 5 -2.87 14.67 13.07
CA GLY A 5 -1.58 14.00 13.24
C GLY A 5 -0.40 14.92 12.93
N GLU A 6 0.77 14.64 13.51
CA GLU A 6 2.00 15.33 13.12
C GLU A 6 2.28 15.08 11.62
N ASN A 7 2.68 16.13 10.89
CA ASN A 7 2.94 16.08 9.45
C ASN A 7 4.02 15.01 9.14
N LEU A 8 3.72 14.10 8.20
CA LEU A 8 4.62 13.03 7.80
C LEU A 8 6.03 13.52 7.43
N PHE A 9 6.12 14.56 6.60
CA PHE A 9 7.40 15.13 6.18
C PHE A 9 8.22 15.62 7.36
N LYS A 10 7.57 16.30 8.30
CA LYS A 10 8.22 16.73 9.54
C LYS A 10 8.66 15.54 10.40
N ALA A 11 7.91 14.44 10.39
CA ALA A 11 8.27 13.24 11.12
C ALA A 11 9.46 12.49 10.49
N ILE A 12 9.62 12.51 9.17
CA ILE A 12 10.75 11.85 8.49
C ILE A 12 11.95 12.75 8.23
N SER A 13 11.84 14.08 8.39
CA SER A 13 12.94 15.04 8.14
C SER A 13 14.03 15.06 9.23
N SER A 14 14.26 13.95 9.93
CA SER A 14 15.23 13.85 11.02
C SER A 14 15.99 12.57 10.91
N ASP A 15 17.31 12.68 10.83
CA ASP A 15 18.22 11.54 10.68
C ASP A 15 17.99 10.50 11.78
N THR A 16 17.87 10.91 13.05
CA THR A 16 17.57 9.98 14.15
C THR A 16 16.24 9.23 13.96
N ARG A 17 15.20 9.87 13.40
CA ARG A 17 13.91 9.22 13.15
C ARG A 17 13.99 8.30 11.94
N LEU A 18 14.77 8.64 10.92
CA LEU A 18 15.07 7.75 9.81
C LEU A 18 15.84 6.51 10.30
N SER A 19 16.87 6.67 11.13
CA SER A 19 17.60 5.54 11.72
C SER A 19 16.70 4.64 12.59
N ILE A 20 15.70 5.20 13.30
CA ILE A 20 14.70 4.40 14.01
C ILE A 20 13.85 3.58 13.03
N LEU A 21 13.40 4.18 11.92
CA LEU A 21 12.61 3.47 10.90
C LEU A 21 13.43 2.39 10.18
N GLU A 22 14.70 2.68 9.86
CA GLU A 22 15.65 1.71 9.30
C GLU A 22 15.83 0.52 10.25
N SER A 23 16.07 0.80 11.54
CA SER A 23 16.14 -0.25 12.56
C SER A 23 14.88 -1.11 12.60
N LEU A 24 13.70 -0.50 12.55
CA LEU A 24 12.42 -1.21 12.56
C LEU A 24 12.09 -1.95 11.24
N SER A 25 12.80 -1.65 10.15
CA SER A 25 12.60 -2.34 8.87
C SER A 25 13.04 -3.80 8.91
N GLU A 26 13.94 -4.14 9.83
CA GLU A 26 14.42 -5.50 10.08
C GLU A 26 13.43 -6.33 10.93
N GLY A 27 12.41 -5.70 11.51
CA GLY A 27 11.39 -6.34 12.33
C GLY A 27 10.97 -5.51 13.54
N ASP A 28 9.90 -5.94 14.20
CA ASP A 28 9.40 -5.29 15.41
C ASP A 28 10.44 -5.37 16.54
N LYS A 29 10.76 -4.24 17.19
CA LYS A 29 11.81 -4.14 18.23
C LYS A 29 11.29 -3.49 19.51
N HIS A 30 11.87 -3.88 20.65
CA HIS A 30 11.65 -3.16 21.91
C HIS A 30 12.38 -1.81 21.86
N ILE A 31 11.84 -0.79 22.52
CA ILE A 31 12.40 0.57 22.50
C ILE A 31 13.87 0.64 22.96
N SER A 32 14.26 -0.17 23.94
CA SER A 32 15.65 -0.24 24.40
C SER A 32 16.58 -0.89 23.37
N GLY A 33 16.07 -1.81 22.55
CA GLY A 33 16.79 -2.41 21.44
C GLY A 33 17.11 -1.35 20.37
N ILE A 34 16.11 -0.58 19.97
CA ILE A 34 16.26 0.54 19.03
C ILE A 34 17.28 1.55 19.54
N ALA A 35 17.15 1.98 20.80
CA ALA A 35 18.04 2.97 21.42
C ALA A 35 19.51 2.51 21.40
N ARG A 36 19.76 1.24 21.72
CA ARG A 36 21.10 0.64 21.69
C ARG A 36 21.68 0.58 20.28
N GLU A 37 20.87 0.17 19.30
CA GLU A 37 21.30 -0.01 17.90
C GLU A 37 21.74 1.30 17.25
N ILE A 38 21.02 2.39 17.52
CA ILE A 38 21.30 3.72 16.94
C ILE A 38 22.13 4.63 17.86
N GLY A 39 22.62 4.11 18.98
CA GLY A 39 23.55 4.82 19.87
C GLY A 39 22.96 5.99 20.67
N ILE A 40 21.67 5.94 21.04
CA ILE A 40 21.01 6.99 21.83
C ILE A 40 20.44 6.46 23.14
N SER A 41 20.06 7.37 24.06
CA SER A 41 19.41 6.97 25.30
C SER A 41 17.95 6.58 25.07
N VAL A 42 17.43 5.67 25.92
CA VAL A 42 16.02 5.22 25.86
C VAL A 42 15.01 6.38 25.94
N PRO A 43 15.19 7.41 26.80
CA PRO A 43 14.28 8.56 26.82
C PRO A 43 14.28 9.37 25.52
N VAL A 44 15.45 9.52 24.87
CA VAL A 44 15.56 10.22 23.58
C VAL A 44 14.86 9.41 22.49
N ALA A 45 15.09 8.09 22.45
CA ALA A 45 14.36 7.18 21.56
C ALA A 45 12.84 7.28 21.77
N ALA A 46 12.37 7.33 23.03
CA ALA A 46 10.94 7.43 23.35
C ALA A 46 10.30 8.72 22.81
N LYS A 47 11.02 9.84 22.86
CA LYS A 47 10.57 11.11 22.29
C LYS A 47 10.41 11.01 20.77
N HIS A 48 11.37 10.41 20.08
CA HIS A 48 11.30 10.21 18.63
C HIS A 48 10.21 9.22 18.20
N VAL A 49 10.09 8.10 18.92
CA VAL A 49 9.01 7.12 18.72
C VAL A 49 7.64 7.80 18.87
N LYS A 50 7.45 8.67 19.88
CA LYS A 50 6.17 9.38 20.05
C LYS A 50 5.83 10.28 18.86
N VAL A 51 6.81 10.95 18.26
CA VAL A 51 6.64 11.75 17.03
C VAL A 51 6.22 10.87 15.86
N LEU A 52 6.94 9.77 15.63
CA LEU A 52 6.63 8.81 14.56
C LEU A 52 5.25 8.14 14.75
N GLU A 53 4.87 7.85 15.98
CA GLU A 53 3.57 7.28 16.35
C GLU A 53 2.43 8.26 16.08
N LYS A 54 2.59 9.55 16.42
CA LYS A 54 1.63 10.60 16.08
C LYS A 54 1.51 10.84 14.58
N ALA A 55 2.59 10.65 13.84
CA ALA A 55 2.60 10.67 12.38
C ALA A 55 2.05 9.36 11.76
N LYS A 56 1.63 8.40 12.60
CA LYS A 56 1.10 7.08 12.22
C LYS A 56 2.06 6.23 11.38
N LEU A 57 3.37 6.47 11.49
CA LEU A 57 4.41 5.70 10.79
C LEU A 57 4.77 4.39 11.48
N ILE A 58 4.53 4.34 12.78
CA ILE A 58 4.80 3.17 13.62
C ILE A 58 3.59 2.87 14.49
N GLU A 59 3.56 1.68 15.05
CA GLU A 59 2.58 1.26 16.04
C GLU A 59 3.23 0.51 17.20
N ARG A 60 2.57 0.56 18.37
CA ARG A 60 2.92 -0.25 19.53
C ARG A 60 2.06 -1.50 19.56
N LYS A 61 2.70 -2.66 19.57
CA LYS A 61 2.05 -3.96 19.76
C LYS A 61 2.42 -4.51 21.13
N LYS A 62 1.42 -4.98 21.88
CA LYS A 62 1.64 -5.62 23.18
C LYS A 62 1.84 -7.11 22.99
N PHE A 63 2.99 -7.62 23.41
CA PHE A 63 3.30 -9.05 23.45
C PHE A 63 3.54 -9.45 24.90
N GLY A 64 2.51 -10.03 25.54
CA GLY A 64 2.52 -10.28 26.99
C GLY A 64 2.64 -8.96 27.77
N ASN A 65 3.74 -8.79 28.52
CA ASN A 65 4.05 -7.56 29.26
C ASN A 65 4.99 -6.60 28.50
N THR A 66 5.50 -7.02 27.33
CA THR A 66 6.47 -6.24 26.55
C THR A 66 5.77 -5.43 25.46
N HIS A 67 6.22 -4.19 25.28
CA HIS A 67 5.74 -3.32 24.19
C HIS A 67 6.76 -3.33 23.05
N MET A 68 6.35 -3.88 21.91
CA MET A 68 7.14 -3.89 20.68
C MET A 68 6.69 -2.74 19.78
N ILE A 69 7.64 -2.14 19.09
CA ILE A 69 7.40 -1.08 18.11
C ILE A 69 7.58 -1.69 16.73
N GLY A 70 6.67 -1.42 15.80
CA GLY A 70 6.72 -1.90 14.41
C GLY A 70 6.33 -0.80 13.42
N ILE A 71 6.73 -0.95 12.16
CA ILE A 71 6.35 -0.03 11.08
C ILE A 71 4.89 -0.25 10.68
N LYS A 72 4.18 0.85 10.43
CA LYS A 72 2.80 0.85 9.92
C LYS A 72 2.76 1.26 8.44
N LEU A 73 2.93 0.28 7.55
CA LEU A 73 3.03 0.50 6.10
C LEU A 73 1.79 1.16 5.47
N ASN A 74 0.58 0.86 5.94
CA ASN A 74 -0.66 1.40 5.35
C ASN A 74 -0.72 2.94 5.34
N ASN A 75 -0.07 3.60 6.31
CA ASN A 75 -0.05 5.06 6.38
C ASN A 75 0.98 5.69 5.43
N VAL A 76 2.00 4.92 5.02
CA VAL A 76 2.96 5.34 4.00
C VAL A 76 2.28 5.30 2.63
N TYR A 77 1.62 4.19 2.29
CA TYR A 77 0.90 4.06 1.00
C TYR A 77 -0.18 5.14 0.85
N SER A 78 -1.08 5.29 1.81
CA SER A 78 -2.15 6.31 1.75
C SER A 78 -1.64 7.76 1.68
N PHE A 79 -0.40 8.01 2.10
CA PHE A 79 0.25 9.29 1.89
C PHE A 79 0.81 9.42 0.47
N LEU A 80 1.50 8.39 -0.03
CA LEU A 80 2.05 8.36 -1.38
C LEU A 80 0.95 8.49 -2.44
N ASP A 81 -0.25 7.96 -2.19
CA ASP A 81 -1.42 8.09 -3.06
C ASP A 81 -1.78 9.55 -3.38
N ARG A 82 -1.37 10.52 -2.54
CA ARG A 82 -1.56 11.96 -2.83
C ARG A 82 -0.72 12.48 -4.00
N PHE A 83 0.34 11.76 -4.34
CA PHE A 83 1.20 12.03 -5.48
C PHE A 83 0.87 11.11 -6.67
N ALA A 84 -0.11 10.21 -6.53
CA ALA A 84 -0.58 9.42 -7.65
C ALA A 84 -1.15 10.33 -8.74
N GLU A 85 -0.91 9.96 -9.99
CA GLU A 85 -1.47 10.66 -11.13
C GLU A 85 -3.00 10.51 -11.12
N ASN A 86 -3.71 11.64 -11.26
CA ASN A 86 -5.16 11.64 -11.37
C ASN A 86 -5.55 12.05 -12.78
N LYS A 87 -6.22 11.14 -13.51
CA LYS A 87 -6.73 11.41 -14.86
C LYS A 87 -8.24 11.55 -14.80
N LYS A 88 -8.76 12.61 -15.42
CA LYS A 88 -10.19 12.79 -15.65
C LYS A 88 -10.51 12.32 -17.05
N LEU A 89 -11.55 11.51 -17.18
CA LEU A 89 -12.00 10.94 -18.43
C LEU A 89 -13.51 11.16 -18.53
N GLU A 90 -13.97 11.49 -19.73
CA GLU A 90 -15.39 11.46 -20.10
C GLU A 90 -15.57 10.28 -21.06
N VAL A 91 -16.57 9.43 -20.79
CA VAL A 91 -16.88 8.24 -21.59
C VAL A 91 -18.37 8.17 -21.90
N GLU A 92 -18.72 7.46 -22.96
CA GLU A 92 -20.12 7.18 -23.27
C GLU A 92 -20.71 6.15 -22.29
N GLU A 93 -22.02 6.22 -22.07
CA GLU A 93 -22.74 5.24 -21.25
C GLU A 93 -22.56 3.82 -21.80
N GLY A 94 -22.27 2.86 -20.93
CA GLY A 94 -21.96 1.48 -21.29
C GLY A 94 -20.48 1.22 -21.64
N THR A 95 -19.62 2.24 -21.63
CA THR A 95 -18.17 2.04 -21.83
C THR A 95 -17.63 1.11 -20.74
N SER A 96 -16.86 0.09 -21.14
CA SER A 96 -16.23 -0.83 -20.18
C SER A 96 -15.05 -0.19 -19.45
N LEU A 97 -14.73 -0.66 -18.25
CA LEU A 97 -13.54 -0.23 -17.52
C LEU A 97 -12.25 -0.49 -18.32
N LEU A 98 -12.16 -1.62 -19.02
CA LEU A 98 -11.00 -1.93 -19.86
C LEU A 98 -10.81 -0.91 -20.99
N GLU A 99 -11.89 -0.49 -21.63
CA GLU A 99 -11.85 0.52 -22.68
C GLU A 99 -11.45 1.89 -22.14
N ALA A 100 -12.07 2.30 -21.03
CA ALA A 100 -11.71 3.53 -20.32
C ALA A 100 -10.21 3.54 -19.93
N LEU A 101 -9.69 2.44 -19.37
CA LEU A 101 -8.28 2.32 -19.00
C LEU A 101 -7.33 2.40 -20.20
N LYS A 102 -7.67 1.74 -21.32
CA LYS A 102 -6.86 1.79 -22.55
C LYS A 102 -6.76 3.18 -23.16
N SER A 103 -7.75 4.05 -22.91
CA SER A 103 -7.72 5.44 -23.38
C SER A 103 -6.71 6.31 -22.63
N VAL A 104 -6.34 5.93 -21.40
CA VAL A 104 -5.48 6.72 -20.51
C VAL A 104 -4.14 6.07 -20.18
N ALA A 105 -3.99 4.76 -20.39
CA ALA A 105 -2.82 3.99 -20.01
C ALA A 105 -2.54 2.85 -21.00
N ALA A 106 -1.28 2.44 -21.10
CA ALA A 106 -0.89 1.27 -21.87
C ALA A 106 -1.18 0.01 -21.04
N VAL A 107 -2.27 -0.70 -21.35
CA VAL A 107 -2.74 -1.85 -20.55
C VAL A 107 -2.62 -3.16 -21.32
N GLU A 108 -1.99 -4.15 -20.70
CA GLU A 108 -1.99 -5.53 -21.21
C GLU A 108 -2.90 -6.42 -20.38
N VAL A 109 -3.75 -7.18 -21.07
CA VAL A 109 -4.66 -8.14 -20.44
C VAL A 109 -4.32 -9.57 -20.83
N ARG A 110 -4.60 -10.50 -19.91
CA ARG A 110 -4.52 -11.93 -20.16
C ARG A 110 -5.82 -12.60 -19.72
N LYS A 111 -6.37 -13.44 -20.58
CA LYS A 111 -7.53 -14.27 -20.27
C LYS A 111 -7.08 -15.47 -19.42
N MET A 112 -7.66 -15.63 -18.25
CA MET A 112 -7.38 -16.73 -17.31
C MET A 112 -8.67 -17.47 -16.98
N GLY A 113 -8.96 -18.52 -17.75
CA GLY A 113 -10.29 -19.14 -17.76
C GLY A 113 -11.30 -18.18 -18.39
N ASP A 114 -12.39 -17.91 -17.69
CA ASP A 114 -13.44 -16.99 -18.15
C ASP A 114 -13.19 -15.53 -17.75
N ARG A 115 -12.16 -15.26 -16.96
CA ARG A 115 -11.88 -13.93 -16.39
C ARG A 115 -10.73 -13.24 -17.11
N THR A 116 -10.93 -12.00 -17.51
CA THR A 116 -9.86 -11.13 -18.02
C THR A 116 -9.14 -10.47 -16.84
N LYS A 117 -7.82 -10.57 -16.82
CA LYS A 117 -6.98 -9.91 -15.82
C LYS A 117 -6.01 -8.96 -16.49
N VAL A 118 -5.84 -7.78 -15.92
CA VAL A 118 -4.74 -6.89 -16.30
C VAL A 118 -3.45 -7.43 -15.69
N VAL A 119 -2.45 -7.59 -16.55
CA VAL A 119 -1.13 -8.15 -16.22
C VAL A 119 0.00 -7.13 -16.38
N SER A 120 -0.28 -5.97 -16.98
CA SER A 120 0.65 -4.84 -17.09
C SER A 120 -0.11 -3.51 -17.25
N THR A 121 0.43 -2.43 -16.68
CA THR A 121 -0.02 -1.05 -16.92
C THR A 121 1.19 -0.13 -17.03
N ASP A 122 1.26 0.69 -18.08
CA ASP A 122 2.35 1.66 -18.32
C ASP A 122 3.76 1.06 -18.22
N GLY A 123 3.92 -0.18 -18.69
CA GLY A 123 5.18 -0.93 -18.67
C GLY A 123 5.49 -1.64 -17.35
N GLU A 124 4.65 -1.50 -16.32
CA GLU A 124 4.80 -2.22 -15.07
C GLU A 124 4.05 -3.56 -15.08
N GLU A 125 4.80 -4.66 -15.12
CA GLU A 125 4.22 -6.00 -14.98
C GLU A 125 3.69 -6.27 -13.56
N GLY A 126 2.56 -6.96 -13.46
CA GLY A 126 1.96 -7.37 -12.19
C GLY A 126 0.49 -7.72 -12.33
N PHE A 127 -0.11 -8.28 -11.27
CA PHE A 127 -1.57 -8.39 -11.23
C PHE A 127 -2.17 -7.13 -10.63
N TYR A 128 -3.23 -6.63 -11.25
CA TYR A 128 -3.91 -5.43 -10.80
C TYR A 128 -5.35 -5.74 -10.40
N VAL A 129 -5.84 -5.00 -9.42
CA VAL A 129 -7.24 -4.98 -9.00
C VAL A 129 -7.71 -3.53 -9.01
N TYR A 130 -9.03 -3.34 -8.98
CA TYR A 130 -9.62 -2.02 -8.96
C TYR A 130 -10.72 -1.92 -7.92
N GLU A 131 -10.88 -0.71 -7.41
CA GLU A 131 -11.99 -0.31 -6.57
C GLU A 131 -12.82 0.73 -7.30
N VAL A 132 -14.13 0.68 -7.14
CA VAL A 132 -15.08 1.68 -7.62
C VAL A 132 -15.70 2.33 -6.40
N ASP A 133 -15.56 3.65 -6.29
CA ASP A 133 -16.02 4.46 -5.15
C ASP A 133 -15.58 3.87 -3.79
N GLY A 134 -14.31 3.42 -3.75
CA GLY A 134 -13.67 2.84 -2.58
C GLY A 134 -14.13 1.41 -2.22
N LYS A 135 -14.85 0.73 -3.11
CA LYS A 135 -15.27 -0.67 -2.93
C LYS A 135 -14.62 -1.56 -3.98
N LEU A 136 -14.00 -2.65 -3.53
CA LEU A 136 -13.44 -3.67 -4.40
C LEU A 136 -14.56 -4.30 -5.24
N SER A 137 -14.40 -4.27 -6.57
CA SER A 137 -15.35 -4.91 -7.48
C SER A 137 -15.03 -6.39 -7.64
N ASP A 138 -16.07 -7.20 -7.79
CA ASP A 138 -16.00 -8.62 -8.13
C ASP A 138 -16.06 -8.88 -9.64
N LYS A 139 -16.47 -7.87 -10.41
CA LYS A 139 -16.44 -7.87 -11.87
C LYS A 139 -15.01 -7.76 -12.38
N THR A 140 -14.78 -8.29 -13.57
CA THR A 140 -13.53 -8.06 -14.31
C THR A 140 -13.61 -6.76 -15.13
N VAL A 141 -12.46 -6.27 -15.59
CA VAL A 141 -12.36 -4.96 -16.28
C VAL A 141 -13.19 -4.86 -17.56
N ASP A 142 -13.48 -5.98 -18.21
CA ASP A 142 -14.33 -6.11 -19.40
C ASP A 142 -15.81 -6.32 -19.06
N GLU A 143 -16.15 -6.67 -17.82
CA GLU A 143 -17.54 -6.87 -17.35
C GLU A 143 -18.12 -5.64 -16.62
N TYR A 144 -17.26 -4.74 -16.14
CA TYR A 144 -17.69 -3.50 -15.49
C TYR A 144 -17.89 -2.41 -16.53
N GLU A 145 -19.07 -1.80 -16.54
CA GLU A 145 -19.49 -0.75 -17.46
C GLU A 145 -19.96 0.47 -16.67
N PHE A 146 -19.71 1.67 -17.21
CA PHE A 146 -20.09 2.93 -16.58
C PHE A 146 -21.49 3.38 -17.03
N TYR A 147 -22.38 3.59 -16.06
CA TYR A 147 -23.72 4.16 -16.25
C TYR A 147 -23.93 5.43 -15.41
N GLU A 148 -22.99 5.73 -14.53
CA GLU A 148 -22.96 6.88 -13.64
C GLU A 148 -21.51 7.30 -13.39
N ASP A 149 -21.31 8.53 -12.92
CA ASP A 149 -19.99 9.03 -12.53
C ASP A 149 -19.43 8.17 -11.41
N ALA A 150 -18.19 7.72 -11.57
CA ALA A 150 -17.52 6.87 -10.59
C ALA A 150 -16.04 7.23 -10.45
N ILE A 151 -15.50 7.02 -9.25
CA ILE A 151 -14.06 7.09 -9.00
C ILE A 151 -13.51 5.67 -9.05
N VAL A 152 -12.62 5.41 -10.01
CA VAL A 152 -11.92 4.12 -10.11
C VAL A 152 -10.49 4.26 -9.60
N GLU A 153 -10.16 3.50 -8.57
CA GLU A 153 -8.79 3.38 -8.06
C GLU A 153 -8.14 2.10 -8.58
N TRP A 154 -6.98 2.23 -9.21
CA TRP A 154 -6.24 1.13 -9.80
C TRP A 154 -5.05 0.72 -8.92
N LYS A 155 -5.00 -0.55 -8.47
CA LYS A 155 -4.03 -1.00 -7.45
C LYS A 155 -3.25 -2.24 -7.91
N LYS A 156 -1.91 -2.14 -7.90
CA LYS A 156 -1.01 -3.27 -8.14
C LYS A 156 -0.99 -4.19 -6.92
N LEU A 157 -1.21 -5.48 -7.13
CA LEU A 157 -1.09 -6.46 -6.06
C LEU A 157 0.37 -6.76 -5.76
N ILE A 158 0.76 -6.48 -4.52
CA ILE A 158 2.07 -6.85 -3.97
C ILE A 158 1.92 -8.21 -3.25
N PRO A 159 2.67 -9.26 -3.64
CA PRO A 159 2.58 -10.55 -2.97
C PRO A 159 3.16 -10.48 -1.55
N VAL A 160 2.34 -10.81 -0.54
CA VAL A 160 2.78 -10.84 0.87
C VAL A 160 3.44 -12.19 1.22
N THR A 161 2.94 -13.30 0.67
CA THR A 161 3.48 -14.65 0.89
C THR A 161 3.41 -15.49 -0.40
N LYS A 162 4.21 -16.57 -0.47
CA LYS A 162 4.25 -17.47 -1.64
C LYS A 162 3.64 -18.82 -1.29
N LYS A 163 2.75 -19.35 -2.13
CA LYS A 163 2.23 -20.73 -2.03
C LYS A 163 3.04 -21.64 -2.96
N ARG A 164 3.56 -22.75 -2.44
CA ARG A 164 4.26 -23.79 -3.22
C ARG A 164 3.38 -25.04 -3.27
N LEU A 165 3.23 -25.63 -4.46
CA LEU A 165 2.51 -26.88 -4.68
C LEU A 165 3.48 -27.91 -5.23
N PHE A 166 3.65 -29.03 -4.54
CA PHE A 166 4.39 -30.19 -5.03
C PHE A 166 3.37 -31.14 -5.67
N VAL A 167 3.32 -31.16 -7.00
CA VAL A 167 2.35 -31.97 -7.75
C VAL A 167 3.05 -33.23 -8.24
N ASN A 168 2.69 -34.37 -7.67
CA ASN A 168 3.12 -35.69 -8.14
C ASN A 168 2.02 -36.29 -9.02
N ILE A 169 2.36 -36.71 -10.24
CA ILE A 169 1.44 -37.40 -11.13
C ILE A 169 1.38 -38.87 -10.68
N LYS A 170 0.20 -39.34 -10.25
CA LYS A 170 -0.02 -40.78 -10.08
C LYS A 170 -0.01 -41.45 -11.45
N ARG A 171 0.90 -42.41 -11.63
CA ARG A 171 0.88 -43.38 -12.73
C ARG A 171 0.26 -44.67 -12.22
#